data_AF-A0A2V1ZXA7-F1
#
_entry.id   AF-A0A2V1ZXA7-F1
#
_cell.length_a   1.000
_cell.length_b   1.000
_cell.length_c   1.000
_cell.angle_alpha   90.00
_cell.angle_beta   90.00
_cell.angle_gamma   90.00
#
_symmetry.space_group_name_H-M   'P 1'
#
loop_
_entity.id
_entity.type
_entity.pdbx_description
1 polymer ?
#
loop_
_entity_poly.entity_id
_entity_poly.type
_entity_poly.pdbx_seq_one_letter_code
_entity_poly.pdbx_strand_id
1 'polypeptide(L)'
;MQEQLIDNQLIDQIEQRLLKATEPDQAVFAKALMAEIQKNTRMWYKLFNSLIKNYYEAGQPLPKELVDILVDESMYTYACLVEKILAYKTMDQDSRWNGYVCHEHSYHVFGRHYLLVFYAQDDNSSLSADKVRTSQQDLLLELNAQMQDPVMDDLFLIGVEFRPCDDSVNTEVHLDAFYQKGSVIDANTQRLYERLAQLQAQL
;
A
#
# COMPACT_ATOMS: atom_id res chain seq x y z
N MET A 1 -17.44 -11.04 16.41
CA MET A 1 -16.93 -10.85 15.04
C MET A 1 -15.91 -9.71 14.96
N GLN A 2 -16.08 -8.60 15.70
CA GLN A 2 -14.99 -7.62 15.94
C GLN A 2 -13.83 -8.18 16.79
N GLU A 3 -14.09 -9.19 17.63
CA GLU A 3 -13.10 -9.73 18.57
C GLU A 3 -11.97 -10.55 17.93
N GLN A 4 -12.15 -11.07 16.71
CA GLN A 4 -11.10 -11.86 16.02
C GLN A 4 -10.09 -10.98 15.24
N LEU A 5 -10.40 -9.70 15.05
CA LEU A 5 -9.53 -8.74 14.36
C LEU A 5 -8.47 -8.12 15.29
N ILE A 6 -8.66 -8.25 16.61
CA ILE A 6 -7.75 -7.75 17.65
C ILE A 6 -6.50 -8.63 17.76
N ASP A 7 -6.61 -9.94 17.46
CA ASP A 7 -5.50 -10.89 17.66
C ASP A 7 -4.30 -10.69 16.71
N ASN A 8 -4.45 -9.92 15.62
CA ASN A 8 -3.40 -9.72 14.61
C ASN A 8 -2.67 -8.35 14.68
N GLN A 9 -2.89 -7.53 15.73
CA GLN A 9 -2.12 -6.31 16.07
C GLN A 9 -1.89 -5.24 14.96
N LEU A 10 -2.54 -5.32 13.81
CA LEU A 10 -2.36 -4.37 12.70
C LEU A 10 -3.35 -3.18 12.76
N ILE A 11 -4.46 -3.31 13.48
CA ILE A 11 -5.49 -2.26 13.65
C ILE A 11 -5.15 -1.30 14.81
N ASP A 12 -4.38 -1.76 15.79
CA ASP A 12 -4.18 -1.07 17.08
C ASP A 12 -3.45 0.28 16.99
N GLN A 13 -2.59 0.51 15.99
CA GLN A 13 -1.84 1.79 15.94
C GLN A 13 -2.64 2.94 15.33
N ILE A 14 -3.56 2.62 14.42
CA ILE A 14 -4.22 3.62 13.58
C ILE A 14 -5.60 4.02 14.14
N GLU A 15 -6.27 3.20 14.95
CA GLU A 15 -7.46 3.66 15.67
C GLU A 15 -7.14 4.56 16.87
N GLN A 16 -6.02 4.36 17.56
CA GLN A 16 -5.73 5.10 18.79
C GLN A 16 -5.57 6.61 18.56
N ARG A 17 -5.04 7.02 17.39
CA ARG A 17 -4.98 8.45 17.00
C ARG A 17 -6.39 9.03 16.79
N LEU A 18 -7.29 8.31 16.13
CA LEU A 18 -8.66 8.78 15.92
C LEU A 18 -9.45 8.79 17.23
N LEU A 19 -9.35 7.73 18.04
CA LEU A 19 -9.99 7.63 19.36
C LEU A 19 -9.55 8.80 20.25
N LYS A 20 -8.24 9.04 20.36
CA LYS A 20 -7.69 10.17 21.10
C LYS A 20 -8.23 11.51 20.57
N ALA A 21 -8.39 11.68 19.26
CA ALA A 21 -8.93 12.92 18.69
C ALA A 21 -10.40 13.17 19.04
N THR A 22 -11.15 12.14 19.46
CA THR A 22 -12.56 12.29 19.89
C THR A 22 -12.71 12.62 21.37
N GLU A 23 -11.63 12.55 22.17
CA GLU A 23 -11.69 12.87 23.59
C GLU A 23 -11.94 14.38 23.82
N PRO A 24 -12.75 14.77 24.83
CA PRO A 24 -13.19 16.15 25.03
C PRO A 24 -12.06 17.19 25.17
N ASP A 25 -10.93 16.80 25.76
CA ASP A 25 -9.80 17.69 26.06
C ASP A 25 -8.70 17.65 24.99
N GLN A 26 -8.89 16.91 23.89
CA GLN A 26 -7.89 16.70 22.85
C GLN A 26 -8.08 17.60 21.61
N ALA A 27 -8.81 18.72 21.74
CA ALA A 27 -9.13 19.60 20.60
C ALA A 27 -7.89 20.10 19.81
N VAL A 28 -6.77 20.36 20.50
CA VAL A 28 -5.51 20.76 19.85
C VAL A 28 -4.92 19.60 19.03
N PHE A 29 -4.92 18.39 19.61
CA PHE A 29 -4.45 17.19 18.94
C PHE A 29 -5.34 16.82 17.74
N ALA A 30 -6.66 16.87 17.89
CA ALA A 30 -7.62 16.63 16.81
C ALA A 30 -7.41 17.61 15.64
N LYS A 31 -7.18 18.88 15.93
CA LYS A 31 -6.89 19.90 14.91
C LYS A 31 -5.56 19.63 14.19
N ALA A 32 -4.53 19.22 14.91
CA ALA A 32 -3.24 18.86 14.33
C ALA A 32 -3.34 17.63 13.43
N LEU A 33 -4.02 16.58 13.90
CA LEU A 33 -4.27 15.35 13.14
C LEU A 33 -5.06 15.64 11.87
N MET A 34 -6.12 16.45 11.94
CA MET A 34 -6.90 16.84 10.75
C MET A 34 -6.08 17.62 9.74
N ALA A 35 -5.19 18.52 10.20
CA ALA A 35 -4.30 19.25 9.30
C ALA A 35 -3.29 18.32 8.60
N GLU A 36 -2.79 17.31 9.31
CA GLU A 36 -1.92 16.26 8.75
C GLU A 36 -2.67 15.41 7.72
N ILE A 37 -3.86 14.90 8.05
CA ILE A 37 -4.70 14.13 7.13
C ILE A 37 -4.98 14.92 5.85
N GLN A 38 -5.34 16.20 5.97
CA GLN A 38 -5.59 17.07 4.82
C GLN A 38 -4.35 17.28 3.96
N LYS A 39 -3.18 17.50 4.60
CA LYS A 39 -1.91 17.65 3.90
C LYS A 39 -1.57 16.38 3.11
N ASN A 40 -1.67 15.22 3.75
CA ASN A 40 -1.30 13.94 3.15
C ASN A 40 -2.30 13.56 2.05
N THR A 41 -3.59 13.80 2.25
CA THR A 41 -4.62 13.63 1.21
C THR A 41 -4.32 14.47 -0.04
N ARG A 42 -3.93 15.74 0.11
CA ARG A 42 -3.54 16.57 -1.04
C ARG A 42 -2.31 16.03 -1.76
N MET A 43 -1.39 15.39 -1.03
CA MET A 43 -0.22 14.75 -1.61
C MET A 43 -0.60 13.49 -2.39
N TRP A 44 -1.50 12.67 -1.84
CA TRP A 44 -2.06 11.52 -2.55
C TRP A 44 -2.64 11.94 -3.91
N TYR A 45 -3.49 12.96 -3.94
CA TYR A 45 -4.05 13.44 -5.22
C TYR A 45 -2.98 13.89 -6.22
N LYS A 46 -1.87 14.49 -5.76
CA LYS A 46 -0.76 14.84 -6.66
C LYS A 46 -0.07 13.60 -7.23
N LEU A 47 0.23 12.62 -6.38
CA LEU A 47 0.86 11.36 -6.80
C LEU A 47 -0.06 10.58 -7.75
N PHE A 48 -1.33 10.46 -7.40
CA PHE A 48 -2.33 9.75 -8.18
C PHE A 48 -2.60 10.41 -9.54
N ASN A 49 -2.70 11.75 -9.59
CA ASN A 49 -2.82 12.45 -10.86
C ASN A 49 -1.57 12.29 -11.73
N SER A 50 -0.37 12.26 -11.12
CA SER A 50 0.88 11.97 -11.84
C SER A 50 0.87 10.56 -12.42
N LEU A 51 0.44 9.55 -11.64
CA LEU A 51 0.25 8.18 -12.08
C LEU A 51 -0.69 8.11 -13.29
N ILE A 52 -1.89 8.67 -13.20
CA ILE A 52 -2.87 8.67 -14.31
C ILE A 52 -2.27 9.32 -15.55
N LYS A 53 -1.61 10.47 -15.39
CA LYS A 53 -0.97 11.19 -16.48
C LYS A 53 0.10 10.34 -17.16
N ASN A 54 0.97 9.69 -16.40
CA ASN A 54 2.05 8.86 -16.94
C ASN A 54 1.50 7.67 -17.75
N TYR A 55 0.47 6.99 -17.25
CA TYR A 55 -0.18 5.88 -17.95
C TYR A 55 -0.88 6.35 -19.23
N TYR A 56 -1.52 7.52 -19.19
CA TYR A 56 -2.13 8.13 -20.37
C TYR A 56 -1.08 8.50 -21.43
N GLU A 57 0.02 9.12 -21.03
CA GLU A 57 1.14 9.49 -21.93
C GLU A 57 1.86 8.27 -22.52
N ALA A 58 1.93 7.16 -21.77
CA ALA A 58 2.45 5.88 -22.25
C ALA A 58 1.49 5.14 -23.21
N GLY A 59 0.30 5.68 -23.48
CA GLY A 59 -0.69 5.06 -24.37
C GLY A 59 -1.42 3.85 -23.77
N GLN A 60 -1.28 3.64 -22.45
CA GLN A 60 -1.92 2.56 -21.71
C GLN A 60 -2.64 3.16 -20.51
N PRO A 61 -3.80 3.82 -20.69
CA PRO A 61 -4.52 4.42 -19.58
C PRO A 61 -4.92 3.36 -18.56
N LEU A 62 -4.91 3.73 -17.28
CA LEU A 62 -5.35 2.85 -16.21
C LEU A 62 -6.81 2.40 -16.44
N PRO A 63 -7.16 1.14 -16.11
CA PRO A 63 -8.54 0.67 -16.17
C PRO A 63 -9.46 1.59 -15.36
N LYS A 64 -10.61 1.95 -15.93
CA LYS A 64 -11.56 2.85 -15.26
C LYS A 64 -11.99 2.32 -13.90
N GLU A 65 -12.22 1.02 -13.77
CA GLU A 65 -12.61 0.39 -12.50
C GLU A 65 -11.55 0.64 -11.40
N LEU A 66 -10.27 0.48 -11.73
CA LEU A 66 -9.16 0.76 -10.81
C LEU A 66 -9.19 2.23 -10.36
N VAL A 67 -9.40 3.16 -11.30
CA VAL A 67 -9.46 4.60 -11.00
C VAL A 67 -10.65 4.92 -10.12
N ASP A 68 -11.84 4.40 -10.45
CA ASP A 68 -13.07 4.63 -9.69
C ASP A 68 -12.90 4.13 -8.24
N ILE A 69 -12.31 2.94 -8.06
CA ILE A 69 -12.04 2.37 -6.73
C ILE A 69 -11.06 3.23 -5.93
N LEU A 70 -9.94 3.65 -6.54
CA LEU A 70 -8.91 4.43 -5.84
C LEU A 70 -9.33 5.87 -5.52
N VAL A 71 -10.34 6.42 -6.18
CA VAL A 71 -10.89 7.75 -5.89
C VAL A 71 -12.00 7.70 -4.83
N ASP A 72 -12.68 6.56 -4.69
CA ASP A 72 -13.74 6.33 -3.70
C ASP A 72 -13.22 6.08 -2.27
N GLU A 73 -11.91 6.21 -2.05
CA GLU A 73 -11.30 5.99 -0.74
C GLU A 73 -11.50 7.13 0.26
N SER A 74 -11.37 6.80 1.55
CA SER A 74 -11.44 7.81 2.61
C SER A 74 -10.19 8.69 2.62
N MET A 75 -10.36 9.96 3.03
CA MET A 75 -9.23 10.87 3.27
C MET A 75 -8.20 10.28 4.25
N TYR A 76 -8.67 9.46 5.18
CA TYR A 76 -7.80 8.83 6.16
C TYR A 76 -6.97 7.71 5.55
N THR A 77 -7.56 6.85 4.72
CA THR A 77 -6.82 5.84 3.93
C THR A 77 -5.72 6.52 3.12
N TYR A 78 -6.05 7.60 2.39
CA TYR A 78 -5.04 8.37 1.64
C TYR A 78 -3.92 8.91 2.52
N ALA A 79 -4.27 9.40 3.72
CA ALA A 79 -3.29 9.89 4.66
C ALA A 79 -2.35 8.77 5.11
N CYS A 80 -2.87 7.60 5.49
CA CYS A 80 -2.08 6.43 5.89
C CYS A 80 -1.14 5.95 4.78
N LEU A 81 -1.63 5.83 3.54
CA LEU A 81 -0.80 5.45 2.38
C LEU A 81 0.36 6.44 2.19
N VAL A 82 0.08 7.74 2.26
CA VAL A 82 1.12 8.78 2.11
C VAL A 82 2.07 8.81 3.30
N GLU A 83 1.62 8.54 4.53
CA GLU A 83 2.51 8.42 5.70
C GLU A 83 3.57 7.34 5.45
N LYS A 84 3.17 6.17 4.91
CA LYS A 84 4.12 5.11 4.54
C LYS A 84 5.08 5.55 3.44
N ILE A 85 4.59 6.23 2.42
CA ILE A 85 5.43 6.77 1.34
C ILE A 85 6.47 7.75 1.92
N LEU A 86 6.06 8.66 2.80
CA LEU A 86 6.97 9.65 3.39
C LEU A 86 7.98 9.03 4.37
N ALA A 87 7.63 7.93 5.03
CA ALA A 87 8.51 7.21 5.95
C ALA A 87 9.76 6.63 5.26
N TYR A 88 9.76 6.49 3.93
CA TYR A 88 10.93 6.05 3.15
C TYR A 88 12.20 6.85 3.50
N LYS A 89 12.07 8.16 3.77
CA LYS A 89 13.20 9.04 4.09
C LYS A 89 13.91 8.67 5.40
N THR A 90 13.22 8.00 6.30
CA THR A 90 13.76 7.57 7.60
C THR A 90 14.12 6.08 7.63
N MET A 91 13.94 5.36 6.51
CA MET A 91 14.32 3.95 6.41
C MET A 91 15.83 3.79 6.36
N ASP A 92 16.30 2.69 6.93
CA ASP A 92 17.71 2.32 6.90
C ASP A 92 18.18 2.05 5.45
N GLN A 93 19.50 2.04 5.27
CA GLN A 93 20.09 1.91 3.95
C GLN A 93 19.85 0.51 3.34
N ASP A 94 19.82 -0.54 4.16
CA ASP A 94 19.64 -1.91 3.68
C ASP A 94 18.22 -2.10 3.14
N SER A 95 17.21 -1.64 3.87
CA SER A 95 15.82 -1.64 3.41
C SER A 95 15.64 -0.85 2.11
N ARG A 96 16.35 0.28 1.93
CA ARG A 96 16.28 1.06 0.68
C ARG A 96 17.04 0.39 -0.47
N TRP A 97 18.14 -0.29 -0.16
CA TRP A 97 18.93 -1.02 -1.16
C TRP A 97 18.18 -2.23 -1.69
N ASN A 98 17.62 -3.04 -0.78
CA ASN A 98 16.94 -4.29 -1.09
C ASN A 98 15.45 -4.09 -1.43
N GLY A 99 14.88 -2.93 -1.13
CA GLY A 99 13.43 -2.69 -1.21
C GLY A 99 12.70 -3.29 -0.01
N TYR A 100 11.45 -2.88 0.20
CA TYR A 100 10.63 -3.40 1.29
C TYR A 100 9.14 -3.30 0.97
N VAL A 101 8.33 -4.02 1.74
CA VAL A 101 6.88 -4.10 1.54
C VAL A 101 6.15 -3.61 2.79
N CYS A 102 5.04 -2.92 2.60
CA CYS A 102 4.13 -2.51 3.66
C CYS A 102 2.70 -2.93 3.29
N HIS A 103 1.96 -3.42 4.28
CA HIS A 103 0.55 -3.75 4.14
C HIS A 103 -0.28 -2.64 4.75
N GLU A 104 -1.31 -2.21 4.02
CA GLU A 104 -2.31 -1.24 4.47
C GLU A 104 -3.70 -1.72 4.10
N HIS A 105 -4.71 -1.29 4.84
CA HIS A 105 -6.11 -1.61 4.54
C HIS A 105 -6.91 -0.32 4.33
N SER A 106 -8.03 -0.46 3.66
CA SER A 106 -8.96 0.65 3.52
C SER A 106 -9.69 0.92 4.84
N TYR A 107 -9.77 2.19 5.21
CA TYR A 107 -10.66 2.67 6.27
C TYR A 107 -12.07 3.01 5.77
N HIS A 108 -12.33 2.82 4.48
CA HIS A 108 -13.65 2.99 3.87
C HIS A 108 -14.35 1.65 3.60
N VAL A 109 -13.61 0.67 3.07
CA VAL A 109 -14.13 -0.62 2.60
C VAL A 109 -13.30 -1.75 3.19
N PHE A 110 -13.87 -2.49 4.14
CA PHE A 110 -13.16 -3.55 4.86
C PHE A 110 -12.53 -4.64 3.98
N GLY A 111 -13.16 -4.98 2.84
CA GLY A 111 -12.65 -5.96 1.89
C GLY A 111 -11.53 -5.46 0.97
N ARG A 112 -10.92 -4.29 1.24
CA ARG A 112 -9.92 -3.70 0.36
C ARG A 112 -8.56 -3.61 1.03
N HIS A 113 -7.55 -4.19 0.38
CA HIS A 113 -6.18 -4.29 0.88
C HIS A 113 -5.17 -3.72 -0.11
N TYR A 114 -4.15 -3.05 0.44
CA TYR A 114 -3.06 -2.40 -0.28
C TYR A 114 -1.72 -3.01 0.11
N LEU A 115 -1.00 -3.50 -0.90
CA LEU A 115 0.40 -3.88 -0.80
C LEU A 115 1.25 -2.78 -1.39
N LEU A 116 1.95 -2.03 -0.55
CA LEU A 116 2.91 -1.02 -1.00
C LEU A 116 4.27 -1.69 -1.15
N VAL A 117 4.80 -1.70 -2.36
CA VAL A 117 6.13 -2.22 -2.66
C VAL A 117 7.06 -1.05 -2.94
N PHE A 118 7.97 -0.80 -2.01
CA PHE A 118 9.02 0.20 -2.17
C PHE A 118 10.16 -0.41 -2.96
N TYR A 119 10.34 0.05 -4.19
CA TYR A 119 11.29 -0.57 -5.09
C TYR A 119 12.72 -0.47 -4.58
N ALA A 120 13.43 -1.57 -4.76
CA ALA A 120 14.85 -1.69 -4.46
C ALA A 120 15.67 -0.72 -5.33
N GLN A 121 16.75 -0.20 -4.76
CA GLN A 121 17.79 0.48 -5.54
C GLN A 121 18.71 -0.52 -6.25
N ASP A 122 18.81 -1.75 -5.74
CA ASP A 122 19.53 -2.84 -6.42
C ASP A 122 18.63 -3.52 -7.46
N ASP A 123 19.03 -3.44 -8.72
CA ASP A 123 18.35 -4.11 -9.84
C ASP A 123 18.30 -5.64 -9.67
N ASN A 124 19.24 -6.21 -8.90
CA ASN A 124 19.28 -7.64 -8.61
C ASN A 124 18.34 -8.08 -7.48
N SER A 125 17.78 -7.16 -6.70
CA SER A 125 16.76 -7.50 -5.70
C SER A 125 15.53 -8.11 -6.37
N SER A 126 14.77 -8.95 -5.67
CA SER A 126 13.44 -9.40 -6.10
C SER A 126 12.42 -8.24 -6.14
N LEU A 127 12.68 -7.18 -5.37
CA LEU A 127 11.83 -5.99 -5.27
C LEU A 127 12.27 -4.85 -6.17
N SER A 128 13.14 -5.09 -7.16
CA SER A 128 13.44 -4.09 -8.18
C SER A 128 12.20 -3.83 -9.05
N ALA A 129 12.08 -2.60 -9.56
CA ALA A 129 10.88 -2.15 -10.24
C ALA A 129 10.48 -3.07 -11.41
N ASP A 130 11.44 -3.49 -12.24
CA ASP A 130 11.18 -4.34 -13.40
C ASP A 130 10.73 -5.76 -13.02
N LYS A 131 11.31 -6.32 -11.94
CA LYS A 131 10.90 -7.64 -11.46
C LYS A 131 9.51 -7.61 -10.85
N VAL A 132 9.18 -6.59 -10.06
CA VAL A 132 7.84 -6.42 -9.49
C VAL A 132 6.82 -6.22 -10.61
N ARG A 133 7.09 -5.36 -11.59
CA ARG A 133 6.21 -5.16 -12.77
C ARG A 133 5.97 -6.46 -13.54
N THR A 134 7.00 -7.31 -13.66
CA THR A 134 6.90 -8.62 -14.34
C THR A 134 6.13 -9.66 -13.53
N SER A 135 6.28 -9.65 -12.20
CA SER A 135 5.70 -10.65 -11.28
C SER A 135 4.45 -10.16 -10.53
N GLN A 136 3.92 -8.98 -10.85
CA GLN A 136 2.82 -8.33 -10.13
C GLN A 136 1.59 -9.24 -9.97
N GLN A 137 1.30 -10.07 -10.98
CA GLN A 137 0.15 -10.96 -10.96
C GLN A 137 0.35 -12.10 -9.95
N ASP A 138 1.56 -12.65 -9.86
CA ASP A 138 1.91 -13.68 -8.90
C ASP A 138 1.89 -13.12 -7.47
N LEU A 139 2.40 -11.91 -7.28
CA LEU A 139 2.36 -11.21 -5.98
C LEU A 139 0.93 -10.95 -5.50
N LEU A 140 0.02 -10.55 -6.40
CA LEU A 140 -1.40 -10.37 -6.07
C LEU A 140 -2.11 -11.70 -5.77
N LEU A 141 -1.74 -12.79 -6.45
CA LEU A 141 -2.25 -14.13 -6.15
C LEU A 141 -1.75 -14.65 -4.79
N GLU A 142 -0.48 -14.44 -4.49
CA GLU A 142 0.11 -14.75 -3.18
C GLU A 142 -0.58 -13.94 -2.06
N LEU A 143 -0.79 -12.64 -2.28
CA LEU A 143 -1.53 -11.79 -1.36
C LEU A 143 -2.97 -12.29 -1.15
N ASN A 144 -3.68 -12.66 -2.21
CA ASN A 144 -5.01 -13.25 -2.10
C ASN A 144 -5.00 -14.53 -1.28
N ALA A 145 -4.00 -15.39 -1.48
CA ALA A 145 -3.87 -16.65 -0.75
C ALA A 145 -3.60 -16.45 0.75
N GLN A 146 -2.89 -15.37 1.12
CA GLN A 146 -2.66 -14.99 2.50
C GLN A 146 -3.90 -14.37 3.15
N MET A 147 -4.75 -13.70 2.37
CA MET A 147 -5.93 -12.98 2.84
C MET A 147 -7.23 -13.75 2.58
N GLN A 148 -7.41 -14.89 3.28
CA GLN A 148 -8.59 -15.75 3.13
C GLN A 148 -9.55 -15.75 4.33
N ASP A 149 -9.20 -15.08 5.43
CA ASP A 149 -10.06 -14.96 6.60
C ASP A 149 -10.06 -13.52 7.16
N PRO A 150 -10.96 -12.65 6.69
CA PRO A 150 -11.93 -12.87 5.61
C PRO A 150 -11.29 -12.73 4.22
N VAL A 151 -11.94 -13.29 3.20
CA VAL A 151 -11.54 -13.09 1.79
C VAL A 151 -11.73 -11.62 1.43
N MET A 152 -10.69 -11.01 0.87
CA MET A 152 -10.75 -9.63 0.39
C MET A 152 -11.56 -9.55 -0.92
N ASP A 153 -12.21 -8.40 -1.14
CA ASP A 153 -12.91 -8.09 -2.39
C ASP A 153 -11.95 -7.48 -3.43
N ASP A 154 -11.08 -6.57 -2.97
CA ASP A 154 -10.21 -5.75 -3.81
C ASP A 154 -8.76 -5.78 -3.29
N LEU A 155 -7.83 -6.20 -4.14
CA LEU A 155 -6.40 -6.25 -3.83
C LEU A 155 -5.63 -5.31 -4.74
N PHE A 156 -4.83 -4.45 -4.13
CA PHE A 156 -3.98 -3.48 -4.83
C PHE A 156 -2.52 -3.74 -4.55
N LEU A 157 -1.70 -3.64 -5.60
CA LEU A 157 -0.25 -3.50 -5.47
C LEU A 157 0.13 -2.10 -5.95
N ILE A 158 0.70 -1.31 -5.05
CA ILE A 158 1.19 0.04 -5.34
C ILE A 158 2.71 -0.01 -5.29
N GLY A 159 3.34 0.07 -6.45
CA GLY A 159 4.79 0.22 -6.55
C GLY A 159 5.20 1.66 -6.28
N VAL A 160 6.22 1.87 -5.46
CA VAL A 160 6.72 3.20 -5.09
C VAL A 160 8.19 3.30 -5.44
N GLU A 161 8.51 4.19 -6.38
CA GLU A 161 9.86 4.45 -6.83
C GLU A 161 10.30 5.86 -6.42
N PHE A 162 11.48 5.96 -5.80
CA PHE A 162 12.09 7.23 -5.44
C PHE A 162 13.24 7.52 -6.39
N ARG A 163 13.08 8.51 -7.27
CA ARG A 163 14.11 8.90 -8.23
C ARG A 163 14.78 10.20 -7.79
N PRO A 164 16.11 10.28 -7.79
CA PRO A 164 16.79 11.56 -7.67
C PRO A 164 16.43 12.43 -8.89
N CYS A 165 16.07 13.69 -8.66
CA CYS A 165 15.87 14.66 -9.72
C CYS A 165 17.24 15.24 -10.10
N ASP A 166 17.66 15.10 -11.37
CA ASP A 166 18.97 15.59 -11.82
C ASP A 166 19.12 17.12 -11.64
N ASP A 167 17.99 17.85 -11.69
CA ASP A 167 17.95 19.32 -11.66
C ASP A 167 17.58 19.91 -10.28
N SER A 168 17.39 19.09 -9.24
CA SER A 168 17.08 19.60 -7.91
C SER A 168 17.49 18.68 -6.77
N VAL A 169 17.60 19.24 -5.55
CA VAL A 169 17.77 18.45 -4.31
C VAL A 169 16.50 17.63 -3.97
N ASN A 170 15.44 17.74 -4.78
CA ASN A 170 14.19 17.04 -4.51
C ASN A 170 14.22 15.61 -5.07
N THR A 171 13.64 14.70 -4.31
CA THR A 171 13.36 13.33 -4.76
C THR A 171 11.98 13.32 -5.41
N GLU A 172 11.89 12.83 -6.63
CA GLU A 172 10.62 12.56 -7.30
C GLU A 172 10.10 11.18 -6.89
N VAL A 173 8.78 11.08 -6.73
CA VAL A 173 8.11 9.84 -6.36
C VAL A 173 7.24 9.42 -7.54
N HIS A 174 7.54 8.25 -8.09
CA HIS A 174 6.71 7.61 -9.11
C HIS A 174 5.92 6.46 -8.48
N LEU A 175 4.67 6.33 -8.91
CA LEU A 175 3.83 5.22 -8.52
C LEU A 175 3.57 4.32 -9.73
N ASP A 176 3.46 3.02 -9.45
CA ASP A 176 2.78 2.04 -10.28
C ASP A 176 1.56 1.52 -9.51
N ALA A 177 0.50 1.12 -10.23
CA ALA A 177 -0.69 0.57 -9.61
C ALA A 177 -1.19 -0.65 -10.38
N PHE A 178 -1.36 -1.75 -9.66
CA PHE A 178 -1.93 -3.00 -10.14
C PHE A 178 -3.09 -3.40 -9.26
N TYR A 179 -4.03 -4.15 -9.85
CA TYR A 179 -5.31 -4.47 -9.21
C TYR A 179 -5.76 -5.87 -9.60
N GLN A 180 -6.30 -6.57 -8.61
CA GLN A 180 -6.99 -7.84 -8.79
C GLN A 180 -8.19 -7.92 -7.84
N LYS A 181 -9.29 -8.53 -8.31
CA LYS A 181 -10.37 -8.96 -7.43
C LYS A 181 -9.91 -10.12 -6.55
N GLY A 182 -10.17 -10.02 -5.25
CA GLY A 182 -9.95 -11.15 -4.37
C GLY A 182 -10.93 -12.29 -4.68
N SER A 183 -10.51 -13.50 -4.36
CA SER A 183 -11.26 -14.71 -4.68
C SER A 183 -11.01 -15.80 -3.65
N VAL A 184 -12.04 -16.60 -3.40
CA VAL A 184 -11.91 -17.78 -2.53
C VAL A 184 -11.02 -18.79 -3.25
N ILE A 185 -9.94 -19.21 -2.59
CA ILE A 185 -9.12 -20.32 -3.07
C ILE A 185 -9.46 -21.59 -2.29
N ASP A 186 -9.28 -22.76 -2.91
CA ASP A 186 -9.51 -24.02 -2.22
C ASP A 186 -8.40 -24.31 -1.19
N ALA A 187 -8.72 -25.15 -0.21
CA ALA A 187 -7.81 -25.47 0.89
C ALA A 187 -6.49 -26.14 0.47
N ASN A 188 -6.45 -26.82 -0.69
CA ASN A 188 -5.19 -27.39 -1.17
C ASN A 188 -4.31 -26.30 -1.77
N THR A 189 -4.89 -25.39 -2.56
CA THR A 189 -4.19 -24.21 -3.09
C THR A 189 -3.64 -23.35 -1.95
N GLN A 190 -4.42 -23.10 -0.91
CA GLN A 190 -3.96 -22.35 0.27
C GLN A 190 -2.75 -23.01 0.95
N ARG A 191 -2.81 -24.32 1.21
CA ARG A 191 -1.69 -25.08 1.80
C ARG A 191 -0.42 -25.05 0.93
N LEU A 192 -0.56 -25.00 -0.39
CA LEU A 192 0.58 -24.89 -1.29
C LEU A 192 1.28 -23.54 -1.12
N TYR A 193 0.52 -22.44 -1.10
CA TYR A 193 1.06 -21.10 -0.86
C TYR A 193 1.70 -20.96 0.53
N GLU A 194 1.07 -21.49 1.59
CA GLU A 194 1.64 -21.52 2.94
C GLU A 194 2.98 -22.27 2.97
N ARG A 195 3.07 -23.39 2.26
CA ARG A 195 4.30 -24.19 2.20
C ARG A 195 5.39 -23.51 1.39
N LEU A 196 5.04 -22.81 0.31
CA LEU A 196 5.98 -21.99 -0.46
C LEU A 196 6.55 -20.85 0.39
N ALA A 197 5.70 -20.14 1.13
CA ALA A 197 6.12 -19.09 2.04
C ALA A 197 7.07 -19.61 3.13
N GLN A 198 6.77 -20.78 3.71
CA GLN A 198 7.65 -21.42 4.70
C GLN A 198 9.02 -21.81 4.13
N LEU A 199 9.08 -22.28 2.88
CA LEU A 199 10.33 -22.63 2.22
C LEU A 199 11.16 -21.38 1.90
N GLN A 200 10.52 -20.29 1.48
CA GLN A 200 11.19 -19.01 1.23
C GLN A 200 11.75 -18.38 2.51
N ALA A 201 11.07 -18.55 3.65
CA ALA A 201 11.55 -18.02 4.94
C ALA A 201 12.73 -18.80 5.55
N GLN A 202 13.08 -19.97 5.01
CA GLN A 202 14.18 -20.83 5.49
C GLN A 202 15.49 -20.68 4.69
N LEU A 203 15.47 -19.88 3.63
CA LEU A 203 16.62 -19.55 2.78
C LEU A 203 17.20 -18.18 3.18
#